data_AF-A0A6H1ZUM4-F1
#
_entry.id   AF-A0A6H1ZUM4-F1
#
_cell.length_a   1.000
_cell.length_b   1.000
_cell.length_c   1.000
_cell.angle_alpha   90.00
_cell.angle_beta   90.00
_cell.angle_gamma   90.00
#
_symmetry.space_group_name_H-M   'P 1'
#
loop_
_entity.id
_entity.type
_entity.pdbx_description
1 polymer ?
#
loop_
_entity_poly.entity_id
_entity_poly.type
_entity_poly.pdbx_seq_one_letter_code
_entity_poly.pdbx_strand_id
1 'polypeptide(L)'
;METINGTITGVAREEGIGKTGKPFTRWVFSINDKKYSTFDAKIGDVFKAGMNIEMEGEQDGVYWNMKTMKEFAQTEKPGTTTPMAKNNHTTMYVSYAKDIFICLVEKFGTGAVKEQMQVAIDLVKQAKEAFE
;
A
#
# COMPACT_ATOMS: atom_id res chain seq x y z
N MET A 1 14.73 -15.93 -15.92
CA MET A 1 13.79 -15.84 -14.79
C MET A 1 14.08 -14.53 -14.09
N GLU A 2 13.10 -13.64 -14.03
CA GLU A 2 13.24 -12.28 -13.51
C GLU A 2 12.39 -12.14 -12.25
N THR A 3 12.97 -11.57 -11.19
CA THR A 3 12.28 -11.28 -9.93
C THR A 3 11.88 -9.80 -9.92
N ILE A 4 10.60 -9.55 -9.65
CA ILE A 4 10.02 -8.21 -9.66
C ILE A 4 9.34 -7.96 -8.32
N ASN A 5 9.69 -6.82 -7.72
CA ASN A 5 9.10 -6.33 -6.49
C ASN A 5 8.24 -5.10 -6.77
N GLY A 6 7.04 -5.04 -6.19
CA GLY A 6 6.21 -3.85 -6.30
C GLY A 6 4.85 -4.00 -5.64
N THR A 7 4.07 -2.93 -5.72
CA THR A 7 2.69 -2.91 -5.24
C THR A 7 1.74 -3.15 -6.40
N ILE A 8 0.75 -4.01 -6.21
CA ILE A 8 -0.31 -4.22 -7.19
C ILE A 8 -1.19 -2.97 -7.24
N THR A 9 -1.22 -2.26 -8.36
CA THR A 9 -2.08 -1.07 -8.56
C THR A 9 -3.41 -1.39 -9.22
N GLY A 10 -3.53 -2.57 -9.84
CA GLY A 10 -4.77 -3.02 -10.47
C GLY A 10 -4.76 -4.52 -10.76
N VAL A 11 -5.95 -5.12 -10.70
CA VAL A 11 -6.18 -6.52 -11.05
C VAL A 11 -7.35 -6.59 -12.03
N ALA A 12 -7.14 -7.26 -13.16
CA ALA A 12 -8.19 -7.53 -14.14
C ALA A 12 -8.28 -9.03 -14.40
N ARG A 13 -9.51 -9.52 -14.60
CA ARG A 13 -9.80 -10.88 -15.03
C ARG A 13 -10.29 -10.83 -16.46
N GLU A 14 -9.62 -11.56 -17.34
CA GLU A 14 -9.97 -11.68 -18.73
C GLU A 14 -10.33 -13.13 -19.05
N GLU A 15 -11.41 -13.32 -19.78
CA GLU A 15 -11.88 -14.63 -20.22
C GLU A 15 -11.92 -14.67 -21.74
N GLY A 16 -11.60 -15.83 -22.31
CA GLY A 16 -11.58 -15.99 -23.75
C GLY A 16 -11.47 -17.44 -24.19
N ILE A 17 -11.35 -17.65 -25.50
CA ILE A 17 -11.13 -18.96 -26.10
C ILE A 17 -9.72 -19.01 -26.68
N GLY A 18 -8.94 -20.00 -26.24
CA GLY A 18 -7.55 -20.19 -26.67
C GLY A 18 -7.46 -20.76 -28.08
N LYS A 19 -6.25 -20.78 -28.64
CA LYS A 19 -5.99 -21.31 -29.99
C LYS A 19 -6.42 -22.78 -30.19
N THR A 20 -6.54 -23.54 -29.11
CA THR A 20 -6.99 -24.94 -29.09
C THR A 20 -8.51 -25.10 -28.92
N GLY A 21 -9.27 -23.99 -28.92
CA GLY A 21 -10.73 -24.00 -28.71
C GLY A 21 -11.15 -24.16 -27.24
N LYS A 22 -10.20 -24.28 -26.30
CA LYS A 22 -10.50 -24.38 -24.87
C LYS A 22 -10.70 -23.00 -24.26
N PRO A 23 -11.69 -22.80 -23.36
CA PRO A 23 -11.82 -21.57 -22.61
C PRO A 23 -10.61 -21.37 -21.70
N PHE A 24 -10.21 -20.12 -21.50
CA PHE A 24 -9.19 -19.74 -20.54
C PHE A 24 -9.65 -18.56 -19.69
N THR A 25 -9.12 -18.50 -18.48
CA THR A 25 -9.18 -17.33 -17.61
C THR A 25 -7.75 -16.85 -17.41
N ARG A 26 -7.53 -15.55 -17.61
CA ARG A 26 -6.24 -14.88 -17.41
C ARG A 26 -6.41 -13.77 -16.40
N TRP A 27 -5.51 -13.74 -15.43
CA TRP A 27 -5.39 -12.63 -14.48
C TRP A 27 -4.29 -11.70 -14.94
N VAL A 28 -4.57 -10.40 -14.95
CA VAL A 28 -3.64 -9.34 -15.34
C VAL A 28 -3.44 -8.40 -14.16
N PHE A 29 -2.20 -8.30 -13.71
CA PHE A 29 -1.77 -7.46 -12.60
C PHE A 29 -1.00 -6.25 -13.13
N SER A 30 -1.36 -5.07 -12.65
CA SER A 30 -0.60 -3.84 -12.89
C SER A 30 0.36 -3.62 -11.72
N ILE A 31 1.67 -3.61 -11.99
CA ILE A 31 2.74 -3.48 -10.98
C ILE A 31 3.80 -2.55 -11.57
N ASN A 32 4.18 -1.48 -10.87
CA ASN A 32 5.17 -0.50 -11.34
C ASN A 32 4.89 0.01 -12.77
N ASP A 33 3.63 0.35 -13.05
CA ASP A 33 3.11 0.79 -14.37
C ASP A 33 3.28 -0.21 -15.53
N LYS A 34 3.67 -1.46 -15.23
CA LYS A 34 3.75 -2.56 -16.18
C LYS A 34 2.66 -3.59 -15.93
N LYS A 35 2.28 -4.32 -16.97
CA LYS A 35 1.28 -5.38 -16.91
C LYS A 35 1.93 -6.75 -16.93
N TYR A 36 1.51 -7.59 -16.01
CA TYR A 36 1.97 -8.97 -15.84
C TYR A 36 0.77 -9.88 -15.79
N SER A 37 0.91 -11.12 -16.26
CA SER A 37 -0.23 -12.02 -16.35
C SER A 37 0.07 -13.42 -15.87
N THR A 38 -0.98 -14.10 -15.41
CA THR A 38 -0.96 -15.52 -15.08
C THR A 38 -2.26 -16.19 -15.48
N PHE A 39 -2.17 -17.49 -15.76
CA PHE A 39 -3.32 -18.37 -15.95
C PHE A 39 -3.60 -19.23 -14.71
N ASP A 40 -2.77 -19.11 -13.67
CA ASP A 40 -2.98 -19.83 -12.41
C ASP A 40 -4.05 -19.12 -11.56
N ALA A 41 -5.19 -19.79 -11.39
CA ALA A 41 -6.29 -19.30 -10.57
C ALA A 41 -5.89 -19.12 -9.09
N LYS A 42 -4.97 -19.94 -8.56
CA LYS A 42 -4.52 -19.82 -7.17
C LYS A 42 -3.80 -18.50 -6.90
N ILE A 43 -3.10 -17.97 -7.90
CA ILE A 43 -2.48 -16.64 -7.83
C ILE A 43 -3.56 -15.58 -8.04
N GLY A 44 -4.36 -15.71 -9.10
CA GLY A 44 -5.41 -14.76 -9.45
C GLY A 44 -6.43 -14.46 -8.35
N ASP A 45 -6.87 -15.50 -7.64
CA ASP A 45 -7.90 -15.37 -6.62
C ASP A 45 -7.38 -14.81 -5.29
N VAL A 46 -6.08 -14.99 -4.99
CA VAL A 46 -5.48 -14.58 -3.72
C VAL A 46 -5.06 -13.11 -3.74
N PHE A 47 -4.38 -12.66 -4.79
CA PHE A 47 -3.75 -11.33 -4.79
C PHE A 47 -4.70 -10.22 -5.23
N LYS A 48 -4.61 -9.06 -4.57
CA LYS A 48 -5.48 -7.89 -4.75
C LYS A 48 -4.66 -6.61 -4.86
N ALA A 49 -5.28 -5.56 -5.39
CA ALA A 49 -4.67 -4.23 -5.43
C ALA A 49 -4.35 -3.74 -4.00
N GLY A 50 -3.20 -3.07 -3.84
CA GLY A 50 -2.66 -2.62 -2.56
C GLY A 50 -1.70 -3.60 -1.88
N MET A 51 -1.59 -4.85 -2.35
CA MET A 51 -0.64 -5.82 -1.80
C MET A 51 0.77 -5.57 -2.34
N ASN A 52 1.76 -5.67 -1.45
CA ASN A 52 3.18 -5.67 -1.80
C ASN A 52 3.62 -7.09 -2.11
N ILE A 53 4.14 -7.29 -3.32
CA ILE A 53 4.45 -8.62 -3.83
C ILE A 53 5.85 -8.72 -4.39
N GLU A 54 6.45 -9.88 -4.18
CA GLU A 54 7.60 -10.37 -4.92
C GLU A 54 7.06 -11.43 -5.89
N MET A 55 7.35 -11.28 -7.17
CA MET A 55 6.97 -12.27 -8.18
C MET A 55 8.14 -12.68 -9.03
N GLU A 56 8.11 -13.93 -9.48
CA GLU A 56 9.06 -14.46 -10.44
C GLU A 56 8.33 -14.94 -11.68
N GLY A 57 8.95 -14.68 -12.83
CA GLY A 57 8.41 -15.14 -14.10
C GLY A 57 9.39 -14.97 -15.22
N GLU A 58 8.88 -15.20 -16.42
CA GLU A 58 9.65 -15.09 -17.65
C GLU A 58 8.78 -14.55 -18.77
N GLN A 59 9.42 -13.85 -19.70
CA GLN A 59 8.77 -13.43 -20.93
C GLN A 59 8.69 -14.63 -21.87
N ASP A 60 7.48 -15.03 -22.24
CA ASP A 60 7.21 -16.06 -23.23
C ASP A 60 6.38 -15.46 -24.37
N GLY A 61 7.09 -15.05 -25.44
CA GLY A 61 6.52 -14.33 -26.56
C GLY A 61 6.03 -12.92 -26.19
N VAL A 62 4.74 -12.65 -26.43
CA VAL A 62 4.10 -11.33 -26.20
C VAL A 62 3.68 -11.14 -24.74
N TYR A 63 3.67 -12.22 -23.95
CA TYR A 63 3.19 -12.20 -22.57
C TYR A 63 4.33 -12.43 -21.59
N TRP A 64 4.27 -11.73 -20.46
CA TRP A 64 5.08 -12.07 -19.30
C TRP A 64 4.27 -13.02 -18.43
N ASN A 65 4.78 -14.25 -18.29
CA ASN A 65 4.10 -15.34 -17.61
C ASN A 65 4.67 -15.49 -16.20
N MET A 66 3.83 -15.16 -15.22
CA MET A 66 4.18 -15.24 -13.82
C MET A 66 4.09 -16.68 -13.32
N LYS A 67 5.15 -17.17 -12.69
CA LYS A 67 5.25 -18.53 -12.14
C LYS A 67 4.99 -18.55 -10.64
N THR A 68 5.46 -17.55 -9.91
CA THR A 68 5.30 -17.44 -8.46
C THR A 68 4.95 -16.00 -8.08
N MET A 69 4.17 -15.86 -7.02
CA MET A 69 3.89 -14.57 -6.38
C MET A 69 3.77 -14.81 -4.89
N LYS A 70 4.43 -13.98 -4.10
CA LYS A 70 4.39 -14.01 -2.64
C LYS A 70 4.14 -12.61 -2.14
N GLU A 71 3.23 -12.49 -1.17
CA GLU A 71 3.13 -11.27 -0.41
C GLU A 71 4.39 -11.15 0.44
N PHE A 72 5.04 -9.99 0.39
CA PHE A 72 6.09 -9.66 1.33
C PHE A 72 5.63 -8.47 2.14
N ALA A 73 5.82 -8.56 3.46
CA ALA A 73 5.77 -7.38 4.28
C ALA A 73 6.92 -6.49 3.79
N GLN A 74 6.58 -5.38 3.13
CA GLN A 74 7.51 -4.28 3.05
C GLN A 74 7.76 -3.91 4.51
N THR A 75 8.92 -4.31 5.03
CA THR A 75 9.38 -3.77 6.31
C THR A 75 9.45 -2.28 6.04
N GLU A 76 8.47 -1.55 6.55
CA GLU A 76 8.52 -0.10 6.55
C GLU A 76 9.83 0.23 7.25
N LYS A 77 10.86 0.55 6.45
CA LYS A 77 11.97 1.31 6.99
C LYS A 77 11.32 2.59 7.49
N PRO A 78 11.47 2.94 8.77
CA PRO A 78 10.99 4.23 9.26
C PRO A 78 11.59 5.31 8.37
N GLY A 79 10.74 5.99 7.60
CA GLY A 79 11.12 7.11 6.74
C GLY A 79 11.44 6.73 5.28
N THR A 80 10.43 6.81 4.41
CA THR A 80 10.48 7.56 3.15
C THR A 80 9.06 7.66 2.58
N THR A 81 8.17 8.33 3.30
CA THR A 81 6.98 8.92 2.66
C THR A 81 7.45 10.21 2.00
N THR A 82 7.69 10.18 0.70
CA THR A 82 7.80 11.40 -0.10
C THR A 82 6.43 12.07 -0.05
N PRO A 83 6.28 13.26 0.57
CA PRO A 83 4.97 13.87 0.68
C PRO A 83 4.51 14.31 -0.70
N MET A 84 3.39 13.76 -1.19
CA MET A 84 2.68 14.34 -2.32
C MET A 84 2.25 15.76 -1.92
N ALA A 85 2.86 16.74 -2.56
CA ALA A 85 2.59 18.14 -2.38
C ALA A 85 1.16 18.47 -2.85
N LYS A 86 0.19 18.37 -1.93
CA LYS A 86 -1.08 19.10 -2.00
C LYS A 86 -1.62 19.24 -0.57
N ASN A 87 -1.42 20.43 0.01
CA ASN A 87 -1.97 20.88 1.30
C ASN A 87 -1.47 20.12 2.54
N ASN A 88 -0.14 19.98 2.65
CA ASN A 88 0.54 19.13 3.63
C ASN A 88 0.67 19.71 5.05
N HIS A 89 0.13 20.91 5.32
CA HIS A 89 0.18 21.50 6.66
C HIS A 89 -0.83 20.83 7.59
N THR A 90 -2.06 20.61 7.13
CA THR A 90 -3.11 20.00 7.96
C THR A 90 -2.77 18.57 8.38
N THR A 91 -2.21 17.76 7.48
CA THR A 91 -1.75 16.38 7.78
C THR A 91 -0.61 16.36 8.78
N MET A 92 0.32 17.32 8.69
CA MET A 92 1.43 17.47 9.62
C MET A 92 0.95 17.80 11.04
N TYR A 93 0.03 18.77 11.19
CA TYR A 93 -0.53 19.12 12.50
C TYR A 93 -1.33 17.99 13.14
N VAL A 94 -2.06 17.21 12.33
CA VAL A 94 -2.76 16.00 12.82
C VAL A 94 -1.77 14.95 13.33
N SER A 95 -0.62 14.77 12.66
CA SER A 95 0.42 13.85 13.12
C SER A 95 1.00 14.28 14.46
N TYR A 96 1.33 15.57 14.62
CA TYR A 96 1.87 16.06 15.90
C TYR A 96 0.87 15.92 17.05
N ALA A 97 -0.41 16.17 16.80
CA ALA A 97 -1.44 16.00 17.83
C ALA A 97 -1.56 14.53 18.26
N LYS A 98 -1.42 13.59 17.32
CA LYS A 98 -1.42 12.16 17.63
C LYS A 98 -0.21 11.76 18.49
N ASP A 99 0.98 12.22 18.14
CA ASP A 99 2.20 11.89 18.88
C ASP A 99 2.14 12.41 20.32
N ILE A 100 1.70 13.66 20.50
CA ILE A 100 1.50 14.26 21.83
C ILE A 100 0.43 13.50 22.62
N PHE A 101 -0.68 13.13 21.99
CA PHE A 101 -1.74 12.36 22.63
C PHE A 101 -1.23 11.00 23.14
N ILE A 102 -0.47 10.26 22.32
CA ILE A 102 0.13 8.99 22.73
C ILE A 102 1.01 9.19 23.97
N CYS A 103 1.88 10.20 23.97
CA CYS A 103 2.71 10.51 25.13
C CYS A 103 1.89 10.86 26.39
N LEU A 104 0.78 11.58 26.23
CA LEU A 104 -0.12 11.91 27.36
C LEU A 104 -0.82 10.65 27.90
N VAL A 105 -1.29 9.76 27.03
CA VAL A 105 -1.91 8.49 27.43
C VAL A 105 -0.90 7.58 28.14
N GLU A 106 0.33 7.47 27.63
CA GLU A 106 1.39 6.68 28.26
C GLU A 106 1.74 7.21 29.66
N LYS A 107 1.76 8.53 29.83
CA LYS A 107 2.16 9.17 31.09
C LYS A 107 1.05 9.24 32.13
N PHE A 108 -0.19 9.45 31.70
CA PHE A 108 -1.33 9.74 32.58
C PHE A 108 -2.44 8.68 32.54
N GLY A 109 -2.30 7.65 31.71
CA GLY A 109 -3.26 6.56 31.56
C GLY A 109 -4.46 6.91 30.68
N THR A 110 -5.35 5.95 30.46
CA THR A 110 -6.48 6.05 29.52
C THR A 110 -7.77 6.63 30.11
N GLY A 111 -7.78 7.04 31.38
CA GLY A 111 -8.98 7.51 32.07
C GLY A 111 -9.53 8.85 31.57
N ALA A 112 -8.71 9.64 30.88
CA ALA A 112 -9.02 11.00 30.42
C ALA A 112 -8.71 11.19 28.93
N VAL A 113 -8.93 10.16 28.10
CA VAL A 113 -8.54 10.15 26.67
C VAL A 113 -9.09 11.35 25.90
N LYS A 114 -10.33 11.77 26.19
CA LYS A 114 -10.94 12.92 25.49
C LYS A 114 -10.26 14.23 25.88
N GLU A 115 -9.99 14.46 27.17
CA GLU A 115 -9.24 15.64 27.60
C GLU A 115 -7.81 15.63 27.05
N GLN A 116 -7.13 14.48 27.08
CA GLN A 116 -5.77 14.33 26.57
C GLN A 116 -5.68 14.63 25.08
N MET A 117 -6.64 14.17 24.27
CA MET A 117 -6.67 14.48 22.85
C MET A 117 -6.92 15.97 22.62
N GLN A 118 -7.81 16.58 23.41
CA GLN A 118 -8.08 18.02 23.32
C GLN A 118 -6.82 18.84 23.67
N VAL A 119 -6.11 18.49 24.73
CA VAL A 119 -4.83 19.11 25.12
C VAL A 119 -3.81 18.99 24.00
N ALA A 120 -3.68 17.82 23.37
CA ALA A 120 -2.75 17.61 22.27
C ALA A 120 -3.05 18.51 21.06
N ILE A 121 -4.32 18.65 20.69
CA ILE A 121 -4.76 19.55 19.62
C ILE A 121 -4.42 21.01 19.96
N ASP A 122 -4.70 21.44 21.20
CA ASP A 122 -4.51 22.84 21.60
C ASP A 122 -3.03 23.21 21.69
N LEU A 123 -2.17 22.28 22.09
CA LEU A 123 -0.70 22.47 22.04
C LEU A 123 -0.19 22.66 20.62
N VAL A 124 -0.70 21.89 19.65
CA VAL A 124 -0.32 22.02 18.24
C VAL A 124 -0.78 23.36 17.66
N LYS A 125 -1.99 23.82 18.02
CA LYS A 125 -2.49 25.14 17.60
C LYS A 125 -1.64 26.28 18.17
N GLN A 126 -1.32 26.24 19.46
CA GLN A 126 -0.45 27.23 20.10
C GLN A 126 0.94 27.26 19.47
N ALA A 127 1.52 26.08 19.19
CA ALA A 127 2.80 25.98 18.53
C ALA A 127 2.74 26.62 17.13
N LYS A 128 1.68 26.34 16.36
CA LYS A 128 1.46 26.95 15.05
C LYS A 128 1.44 28.48 15.14
N GLU A 129 0.64 29.03 16.04
CA GLU A 129 0.53 30.49 16.24
C GLU A 129 1.86 31.14 16.65
N ALA A 130 2.76 30.42 17.31
CA ALA A 130 4.07 30.93 17.69
C ALA A 130 5.10 30.97 16.55
N PHE A 131 4.87 30.23 15.45
CA PHE A 131 5.79 30.11 14.32
C PHE A 131 5.25 30.69 12.99
N GLU A 132 4.03 31.24 12.99
CA GLU A 132 3.42 32.02 11.89
C GLU A 132 3.33 33.51 12.26
#